data_AF-A0A7Y7TGJ5-F1
#
_entry.id   AF-A0A7Y7TGJ5-F1
#
_cell.length_a   1.000
_cell.length_b   1.000
_cell.length_c   1.000
_cell.angle_alpha   90.00
_cell.angle_beta   90.00
_cell.angle_gamma   90.00
#
_symmetry.space_group_name_H-M   'P 1'
#
loop_
_entity.id
_entity.type
_entity.pdbx_description
1 polymer ?
#
loop_
_entity_poly.entity_id
_entity_poly.type
_entity_poly.pdbx_seq_one_letter_code
_entity_poly.pdbx_strand_id
1 'polypeptide(L)'
;MTDKKEGRKERISPEEWEQQQQRFLERKLKLAQRDDMGIVSRRTLDSTDFIRLFGTTDFMLSLVRPNMGRKGKIELSKAARFLAEAERIKEELNLLNAEMCRELGREYKPPYGFVNPLKEEFEEHEPGFTQQ
;
A
#
# COMPACT_ATOMS: atom_id res chain seq x y z
N MET A 1 -7.71 -1.68 39.26
CA MET A 1 -6.44 -2.30 38.82
C MET A 1 -6.82 -3.32 37.76
N THR A 2 -6.46 -3.11 36.49
CA THR A 2 -6.84 -3.99 35.38
C THR A 2 -5.63 -4.81 34.95
N ASP A 3 -5.72 -6.11 35.15
CA ASP A 3 -4.73 -7.11 34.73
C ASP A 3 -4.50 -7.07 33.22
N LYS A 4 -3.26 -6.75 32.83
CA LYS A 4 -2.75 -6.93 31.47
C LYS A 4 -2.41 -8.41 31.29
N LYS A 5 -3.22 -9.14 30.52
CA LYS A 5 -2.84 -10.47 30.01
C LYS A 5 -1.79 -10.31 28.90
N GLU A 6 -0.53 -10.57 29.24
CA GLU A 6 0.57 -10.71 28.28
C GLU A 6 0.36 -11.97 27.44
N GLY A 7 0.07 -11.79 26.15
CA GLY A 7 0.02 -12.88 25.18
C GLY A 7 1.43 -13.38 24.85
N ARG A 8 1.90 -14.40 25.56
CA ARG A 8 3.11 -15.16 25.20
C ARG A 8 2.82 -15.92 23.88
N LYS A 9 3.39 -15.46 22.76
CA LYS A 9 3.39 -16.22 21.51
C LYS A 9 4.31 -17.43 21.68
N GLU A 10 3.73 -18.63 21.72
CA GLU A 10 4.47 -19.90 21.72
C GLU A 10 5.35 -19.99 20.47
N ARG A 11 6.61 -20.41 20.66
CA ARG A 11 7.57 -20.61 19.55
C ARG A 11 7.21 -21.93 18.86
N ILE A 12 6.91 -21.85 17.57
CA ILE A 12 6.61 -22.99 16.69
C ILE A 12 7.81 -23.95 16.68
N SER A 13 7.56 -25.26 16.73
CA SER A 13 8.59 -26.30 16.67
C SER A 13 9.26 -26.32 15.28
N PRO A 14 10.58 -26.64 15.16
CA PRO A 14 11.26 -26.74 13.87
C PRO A 14 10.55 -27.66 12.86
N GLU A 15 9.98 -28.77 13.32
CA GLU A 15 9.26 -29.74 12.47
C GLU A 15 7.94 -29.17 11.93
N GLU A 16 7.22 -28.38 12.72
CA GLU A 16 5.99 -27.70 12.31
C GLU A 16 6.28 -26.60 11.28
N TRP A 17 7.42 -25.94 11.41
CA TRP A 17 7.89 -24.95 10.45
C TRP A 17 8.20 -25.57 9.08
N GLU A 18 8.90 -26.71 9.05
CA GLU A 18 9.21 -27.44 7.82
C GLU A 18 7.94 -27.93 7.10
N GLN A 19 6.99 -28.51 7.84
CA GLN A 19 5.71 -28.92 7.27
C GLN A 19 4.91 -27.73 6.72
N GLN A 20 4.96 -26.56 7.37
CA GLN A 20 4.30 -25.36 6.89
C GLN A 20 4.95 -24.83 5.60
N GLN A 21 6.27 -24.87 5.50
CA GLN A 21 7.00 -24.51 4.28
C GLN A 21 6.66 -25.46 3.12
N GLN A 22 6.62 -26.78 3.39
CA GLN A 22 6.32 -27.78 2.37
C GLN A 22 4.88 -27.63 1.83
N ARG A 23 3.90 -27.43 2.71
CA ARG A 23 2.50 -27.12 2.30
C ARG A 23 2.40 -25.83 1.50
N PHE A 24 3.22 -24.83 1.82
CA PHE A 24 3.24 -23.56 1.09
C PHE A 24 3.84 -23.73 -0.33
N LEU A 25 4.91 -24.50 -0.46
CA LEU A 25 5.53 -24.83 -1.74
C LEU A 25 4.60 -25.67 -2.63
N GLU A 26 3.95 -26.68 -2.07
CA GLU A 26 2.98 -27.51 -2.80
C GLU A 26 1.79 -26.70 -3.32
N ARG A 27 1.28 -25.76 -2.54
CA ARG A 27 0.21 -24.84 -2.99
C ARG A 27 0.68 -23.98 -4.14
N LYS A 28 1.90 -23.45 -4.09
CA LYS A 28 2.49 -22.66 -5.18
C LYS A 28 2.65 -23.48 -6.46
N LEU A 29 3.15 -24.72 -6.35
CA LEU A 29 3.29 -25.62 -7.49
C LEU A 29 1.94 -25.98 -8.12
N LYS A 30 0.91 -26.26 -7.32
CA LYS A 30 -0.45 -26.51 -7.82
C LYS A 30 -1.06 -25.30 -8.54
N LEU A 31 -0.76 -24.10 -8.06
CA LEU A 31 -1.17 -22.87 -8.74
C LEU A 31 -0.34 -22.59 -10.01
N ALA A 32 0.88 -23.15 -10.12
CA ALA A 32 1.77 -22.94 -11.27
C ALA A 32 1.38 -23.79 -12.47
N GLN A 33 0.74 -24.93 -12.19
CA GLN A 33 0.24 -25.88 -13.18
C GLN A 33 -1.06 -25.43 -13.84
N ARG A 34 -1.57 -24.25 -13.47
CA ARG A 34 -2.78 -23.65 -14.03
C ARG A 34 -2.40 -22.73 -15.19
N ASP A 35 -2.85 -23.09 -16.39
CA ASP A 35 -2.58 -22.33 -17.63
C ASP A 35 -3.22 -20.92 -17.64
N ASP A 36 -4.17 -20.65 -16.74
CA ASP A 36 -4.88 -19.37 -16.59
C ASP A 36 -4.20 -18.39 -15.61
N MET A 37 -3.11 -18.76 -14.95
CA MET A 37 -2.48 -17.95 -13.90
C MET A 37 -0.97 -17.76 -14.10
N GLY A 38 -0.53 -16.51 -14.28
CA GLY A 38 0.87 -16.13 -14.18
C GLY A 38 1.30 -16.02 -12.71
N ILE A 39 2.22 -16.88 -12.24
CA ILE A 39 2.75 -16.75 -10.88
C ILE A 39 3.80 -15.64 -10.81
N VAL A 40 3.48 -14.59 -10.07
CA VAL A 40 4.49 -13.62 -9.60
C VAL A 40 5.00 -14.09 -8.23
N SER A 41 6.27 -14.48 -8.19
CA SER A 41 6.95 -15.07 -7.01
C SER A 41 7.18 -14.09 -5.83
N ARG A 42 6.87 -12.80 -5.98
CA ARG A 42 7.03 -11.84 -4.88
C ARG A 42 5.95 -12.01 -3.83
N ARG A 43 6.35 -12.56 -2.68
CA ARG A 43 5.60 -12.47 -1.43
C ARG A 43 5.49 -10.97 -1.10
N THR A 44 4.32 -10.54 -0.65
CA THR A 44 3.88 -9.17 -0.27
C THR A 44 4.71 -8.51 0.85
N LEU A 45 6.05 -8.60 0.78
CA LEU A 45 7.00 -7.86 1.61
C LEU A 45 6.79 -6.35 1.49
N ASP A 46 6.32 -5.91 0.32
CA ASP A 46 5.94 -4.54 0.00
C ASP A 46 5.05 -3.92 1.07
N SER A 47 4.06 -4.64 1.61
CA SER A 47 3.12 -4.08 2.61
C SER A 47 3.83 -3.52 3.85
N THR A 48 4.83 -4.24 4.37
CA THR A 48 5.56 -3.82 5.58
C THR A 48 6.53 -2.69 5.27
N ASP A 49 7.18 -2.76 4.10
CA ASP A 49 8.14 -1.75 3.69
C ASP A 49 7.43 -0.43 3.32
N PHE A 50 6.27 -0.48 2.66
CA PHE A 50 5.42 0.69 2.43
C PHE A 50 5.01 1.34 3.75
N ILE A 51 4.48 0.56 4.70
CA ILE A 51 4.06 1.11 6.01
C ILE A 51 5.25 1.78 6.72
N ARG A 52 6.42 1.14 6.73
CA ARG A 52 7.64 1.69 7.35
C ARG A 52 8.13 2.96 6.65
N LEU A 53 8.12 2.96 5.32
CA LEU A 53 8.56 4.10 4.52
C LEU A 53 7.62 5.28 4.72
N PHE A 54 6.31 5.07 4.67
CA PHE A 54 5.32 6.11 4.93
C PHE A 54 5.43 6.68 6.35
N GLY A 55 5.55 5.82 7.36
CA GLY A 55 5.74 6.27 8.73
C GLY A 55 7.04 7.08 8.93
N THR A 56 8.12 6.66 8.29
CA THR A 56 9.40 7.38 8.34
C THR A 56 9.29 8.74 7.65
N THR A 57 8.67 8.80 6.46
CA THR A 57 8.44 10.04 5.73
C THR A 57 7.60 11.02 6.54
N ASP A 58 6.48 10.57 7.12
CA ASP A 58 5.62 11.42 7.96
C ASP A 58 6.38 11.99 9.17
N PHE A 59 7.15 11.13 9.86
CA PHE A 59 8.01 11.58 10.95
C PHE A 59 9.02 12.64 10.49
N MET A 60 9.69 12.43 9.36
CA MET A 60 10.66 13.40 8.84
C MET A 60 9.99 14.72 8.43
N LEU A 61 8.81 14.69 7.83
CA LEU A 61 8.04 15.90 7.51
C LEU A 61 7.61 16.65 8.78
N SER A 62 7.26 15.93 9.84
CA SER A 62 6.94 16.53 11.15
C SER A 62 8.14 17.31 11.73
N LEU A 63 9.37 16.91 11.41
CA LEU A 63 10.59 17.61 11.79
C LEU A 63 10.94 18.75 10.83
N VAL A 64 10.68 18.59 9.53
CA VAL A 64 10.96 19.64 8.52
C VAL A 64 10.10 20.87 8.76
N ARG A 65 8.79 20.71 8.97
CA ARG A 65 7.83 21.81 9.15
C ARG A 65 8.24 22.83 10.23
N PRO A 66 8.57 22.45 11.47
CA PRO A 66 8.99 23.41 12.49
C PRO A 66 10.40 23.95 12.28
N ASN A 67 11.24 23.30 11.45
CA ASN A 67 12.64 23.70 11.28
C ASN A 67 12.91 24.52 10.02
N MET A 68 11.92 24.67 9.13
CA MET A 68 12.05 25.47 7.91
C MET A 68 12.28 26.95 8.20
N GLY A 69 13.24 27.55 7.48
CA GLY A 69 13.57 28.97 7.62
C GLY A 69 14.34 29.33 8.91
N ARG A 70 14.65 28.36 9.76
CA ARG A 70 15.48 28.59 10.96
C ARG A 70 16.96 28.61 10.58
N LYS A 71 17.69 29.62 11.08
CA LYS A 71 19.14 29.78 10.84
C LYS A 71 19.90 28.51 11.25
N GLY A 72 20.72 27.99 10.35
CA GLY A 72 21.54 26.79 10.59
C GLY A 72 20.79 25.44 10.54
N LYS A 73 19.51 25.44 10.12
CA LYS A 73 18.72 24.22 9.93
C LYS A 73 18.44 23.98 8.44
N ILE A 74 17.18 23.88 8.04
CA ILE A 74 16.79 23.65 6.66
C ILE A 74 16.36 24.97 6.00
N GLU A 75 16.94 25.20 4.82
CA GLU A 75 16.61 26.33 3.97
C GLU A 75 15.17 26.19 3.44
N LEU A 76 14.45 27.32 3.31
CA LEU A 76 13.02 27.32 3.06
C LEU A 76 12.66 26.69 1.71
N SER A 77 13.41 26.99 0.64
CA SER A 77 13.16 26.43 -0.69
C SER A 77 13.32 24.90 -0.70
N LYS A 78 14.30 24.37 0.02
CA LYS A 78 14.48 22.91 0.18
C LYS A 78 13.33 22.27 0.96
N ALA A 79 12.88 22.91 2.05
CA ALA A 79 11.74 22.42 2.82
C ALA A 79 10.45 22.41 1.99
N ALA A 80 10.19 23.49 1.24
CA ALA A 80 9.05 23.58 0.33
C ALA A 80 9.08 22.48 -0.74
N ARG A 81 10.26 22.21 -1.32
CA ARG A 81 10.45 21.10 -2.28
C ARG A 81 10.10 19.75 -1.67
N PHE A 82 10.55 19.47 -0.44
CA PHE A 82 10.22 18.18 0.21
C PHE A 82 8.73 18.03 0.50
N LEU A 83 8.05 19.11 0.90
CA LEU A 83 6.61 19.10 1.14
C LEU A 83 5.83 18.86 -0.17
N ALA A 84 6.20 19.56 -1.25
CA ALA A 84 5.58 19.39 -2.56
C ALA A 84 5.78 17.96 -3.10
N GLU A 85 6.98 17.40 -2.96
CA GLU A 85 7.28 16.04 -3.42
C GLU A 85 6.51 14.98 -2.62
N ALA A 86 6.39 15.18 -1.31
CA ALA A 86 5.58 14.31 -0.48
C ALA A 86 4.09 14.36 -0.86
N GLU A 87 3.58 15.53 -1.28
CA GLU A 87 2.20 15.63 -1.79
C GLU A 87 2.05 14.85 -3.09
N ARG A 88 2.95 15.10 -4.06
CA ARG A 88 2.99 14.42 -5.36
C ARG A 88 2.98 12.89 -5.21
N ILE A 89 3.82 12.34 -4.34
CA ILE A 89 3.89 10.90 -4.09
C ILE A 89 2.56 10.33 -3.54
N LYS A 90 1.87 11.09 -2.68
CA LYS A 90 0.57 10.66 -2.15
C LYS A 90 -0.49 10.64 -3.26
N GLU A 91 -0.50 11.63 -4.15
CA GLU A 91 -1.39 11.68 -5.31
C GLU A 91 -1.13 10.54 -6.29
N GLU A 92 0.15 10.26 -6.60
CA GLU A 92 0.55 9.13 -7.45
C GLU A 92 0.12 7.78 -6.85
N LEU A 93 0.27 7.61 -5.54
CA LEU A 93 -0.18 6.38 -4.88
C LEU A 93 -1.71 6.26 -4.91
N ASN A 94 -2.43 7.36 -4.74
CA ASN A 94 -3.89 7.40 -4.82
C ASN A 94 -4.37 7.02 -6.23
N LEU A 95 -3.69 7.50 -7.27
CA LEU A 95 -3.93 7.11 -8.67
C LEU A 95 -3.66 5.61 -8.89
N LEU A 96 -2.49 5.13 -8.47
CA LEU A 96 -2.13 3.71 -8.60
C LEU A 96 -3.16 2.80 -7.93
N ASN A 97 -3.67 3.18 -6.75
CA ASN A 97 -4.72 2.44 -6.07
C ASN A 97 -6.04 2.43 -6.87
N ALA A 98 -6.41 3.56 -7.47
CA ALA A 98 -7.60 3.66 -8.30
C ALA A 98 -7.49 2.78 -9.55
N GLU A 99 -6.34 2.81 -10.24
CA GLU A 99 -6.05 1.96 -11.40
C GLU A 99 -6.10 0.48 -11.03
N MET A 100 -5.43 0.07 -9.94
CA MET A 100 -5.49 -1.32 -9.46
C MET A 100 -6.94 -1.75 -9.17
N CYS A 101 -7.76 -0.89 -8.58
CA CYS A 101 -9.18 -1.19 -8.36
C CYS A 101 -9.95 -1.33 -9.68
N ARG A 102 -9.71 -0.44 -10.66
CA ARG A 102 -10.33 -0.50 -12.00
C ARG A 102 -10.02 -1.82 -12.70
N GLU A 103 -8.75 -2.22 -12.77
CA GLU A 103 -8.33 -3.46 -13.42
C GLU A 103 -8.87 -4.72 -12.70
N LEU A 104 -9.11 -4.62 -11.39
CA LEU A 104 -9.73 -5.68 -10.60
C LEU A 104 -11.28 -5.66 -10.66
N GLY A 105 -11.88 -4.73 -11.41
CA GLY A 105 -13.34 -4.56 -11.51
C GLY A 105 -13.99 -4.15 -10.20
N ARG A 106 -13.27 -3.42 -9.34
CA ARG A 106 -13.73 -2.98 -8.01
C ARG A 106 -13.88 -1.47 -7.95
N GLU A 107 -14.89 -1.02 -7.22
CA GLU A 107 -15.04 0.40 -6.89
C GLU A 107 -13.91 0.85 -5.96
N TYR A 108 -13.16 1.87 -6.38
CA TYR A 108 -12.15 2.48 -5.52
C TYR A 108 -12.79 3.45 -4.52
N LYS A 109 -12.60 3.17 -3.23
CA LYS A 109 -13.00 4.05 -2.12
C LYS A 109 -11.75 4.69 -1.52
N PRO A 110 -11.44 5.96 -1.85
CA PRO A 110 -10.25 6.63 -1.38
C PRO A 110 -10.29 6.84 0.15
N PRO A 111 -9.13 6.86 0.81
CA PRO A 111 -9.03 7.16 2.24
C PRO A 111 -9.41 8.62 2.54
N TYR A 112 -9.71 8.92 3.82
CA TYR A 112 -10.12 10.26 4.24
C TYR A 112 -9.14 11.35 3.79
N GLY A 113 -9.65 12.43 3.21
CA GLY A 113 -8.85 13.52 2.66
C GLY A 113 -8.37 13.33 1.22
N PHE A 114 -8.66 12.19 0.59
CA PHE A 114 -8.38 11.94 -0.83
C PHE A 114 -9.67 11.82 -1.65
N VAL A 115 -9.57 12.19 -2.93
CA VAL A 115 -10.64 12.04 -3.92
C VAL A 115 -10.23 10.95 -4.90
N ASN A 116 -11.20 10.19 -5.42
CA ASN A 116 -10.90 9.18 -6.44
C ASN A 116 -10.50 9.90 -7.74
N PRO A 117 -9.26 9.74 -8.22
CA PRO A 117 -8.76 10.47 -9.38
C PRO A 117 -9.36 9.97 -10.70
N LEU A 118 -9.93 8.76 -10.73
CA LEU A 118 -10.54 8.18 -11.93
C LEU A 118 -12.07 8.31 -11.95
N LYS A 119 -12.66 9.08 -11.02
CA LYS A 119 -14.12 9.17 -10.89
C LYS A 119 -14.80 9.74 -12.15
N GLU A 120 -14.11 10.58 -12.90
CA GLU A 120 -14.64 11.20 -14.13
C GLU A 120 -14.64 10.24 -15.34
N GLU A 121 -13.78 9.22 -15.37
CA GLU A 121 -13.72 8.26 -16.48
C GLU A 121 -14.91 7.27 -16.51
N PHE A 122 -15.65 7.13 -15.40
CA PHE A 122 -16.79 6.21 -15.31
C PHE A 122 -18.09 6.76 -15.91
N GLU A 123 -18.18 8.07 -16.19
CA GLU A 123 -19.39 8.65 -16.79
C GLU A 123 -19.47 8.48 -18.33
N GLU A 124 -18.37 8.09 -19.01
CA GLU A 124 -18.35 7.97 -20.48
C GLU A 124 -18.54 6.53 -21.02
N HIS A 125 -18.64 5.53 -20.15
CA HIS A 125 -18.90 4.14 -20.55
C HIS A 125 -20.21 3.59 -19.97
N GLU A 126 -21.33 4.26 -20.27
CA GLU A 126 -22.58 3.51 -20.39
C GLU A 126 -22.59 2.79 -21.75
N PRO A 127 -22.54 1.44 -21.80
CA PRO A 127 -22.91 0.75 -23.02
C PRO A 127 -24.39 1.02 -23.27
N GLY A 128 -24.67 1.79 -24.32
CA GLY A 128 -26.01 2.01 -24.81
C GLY A 128 -26.73 0.67 -25.00
N PHE A 129 -27.61 0.34 -24.06
CA PHE A 129 -28.60 -0.71 -24.19
C PHE A 129 -29.65 -0.22 -25.20
N THR A 130 -29.38 -0.38 -26.50
CA THR A 130 -30.46 -0.40 -27.50
C THR A 130 -31.17 -1.74 -27.39
N GLN A 131 -32.26 -1.75 -26.61
CA GLN A 131 -33.36 -2.68 -26.83
C GLN A 131 -34.22 -2.14 -27.98
N GLN A 132 -34.32 -2.88 -29.06
CA GLN A 132 -35.55 -3.31 -29.76
C GLN A 132 -35.23 -3.85 -31.16
#